data_AF-A0A9E7GW34-F1
#
_entry.id   AF-A0A9E7GW34-F1
#
_cell.length_a   1.000
_cell.length_b   1.000
_cell.length_c   1.000
_cell.angle_alpha   90.00
_cell.angle_beta   90.00
_cell.angle_gamma   90.00
#
_symmetry.space_group_name_H-M   'P 1'
#
loop_
_entity.id
_entity.type
_entity.pdbx_description
1 polymer ?
#
loop_
_entity_poly.entity_id
_entity_poly.type
_entity_poly.pdbx_seq_one_letter_code
_entity_poly.pdbx_strand_id
1 'polypeptide(L)'
;MKESSWRLCTAAEVEQVKIIISVIPIFACTIIFNTILAQLQTFSVQQGRAMNTRLTTSFHVPPASLQAVPYIMLIVLVPVYETCFVPLARKLTGTSSGITPLQRIGVGLFAVTFSMVAAAVIERKRRETYVDSGELLSIFWIAPQFLIFGVSEMFTAVGLIEFFYKQSLAGMQSFLTAMTYCSYSFGFYLSSLLVSLVNKITSSSSRDGWLSDNDLNKDRLDFFYWLLAALSLLNFLSYLLCSRWYCSSQSPSADLPPGPHGEDINHLDFTSSKHVAADQDIL
;
A
#
# COMPACT_ATOMS: atom_id res chain seq x y z
N MET A 1 -40.81 4.06 -24.07
CA MET A 1 -39.71 4.79 -23.39
C MET A 1 -38.42 4.27 -23.98
N LYS A 2 -37.52 5.10 -24.52
CA LYS A 2 -36.25 4.62 -25.08
C LYS A 2 -35.39 4.06 -23.95
N GLU A 3 -35.03 2.78 -24.04
CA GLU A 3 -34.05 2.16 -23.17
C GLU A 3 -32.69 2.81 -23.45
N SER A 4 -32.05 3.34 -22.42
CA SER A 4 -30.69 3.88 -22.49
C SER A 4 -29.83 3.15 -21.47
N SER A 5 -28.54 2.99 -21.78
CA SER A 5 -27.54 2.34 -20.90
C SER A 5 -27.45 3.00 -19.50
N TRP A 6 -28.00 4.21 -19.35
CA TRP A 6 -28.06 4.96 -18.09
C TRP A 6 -29.35 4.72 -17.28
N ARG A 7 -30.32 3.99 -17.84
CA ARG A 7 -31.62 3.70 -17.21
C ARG A 7 -31.80 2.22 -16.91
N LEU A 8 -31.19 1.33 -17.69
CA LEU A 8 -31.15 -0.10 -17.42
C LEU A 8 -29.68 -0.54 -17.29
N CYS A 9 -29.34 -1.09 -16.13
CA CYS A 9 -28.04 -1.72 -15.88
C CYS A 9 -28.17 -3.23 -16.04
N THR A 10 -27.21 -3.84 -16.70
CA THR A 10 -27.06 -5.29 -16.75
C THR A 10 -26.68 -5.82 -15.36
N ALA A 11 -27.05 -7.07 -15.07
CA ALA A 11 -26.64 -7.73 -13.82
C ALA A 11 -25.10 -7.76 -13.66
N ALA A 12 -24.38 -7.89 -14.77
CA ALA A 12 -22.92 -7.80 -14.82
C ALA A 12 -22.43 -6.44 -14.33
N GLU A 13 -22.94 -5.33 -14.86
CA GLU A 13 -22.59 -3.95 -14.43
C GLU A 13 -22.84 -3.72 -12.94
N VAL A 14 -23.95 -4.22 -12.40
CA VAL A 14 -24.25 -4.12 -10.96
C VAL A 14 -23.24 -4.92 -10.13
N GLU A 15 -22.87 -6.12 -10.57
CA GLU A 15 -21.85 -6.94 -9.93
C GLU A 15 -20.47 -6.25 -9.97
N GLN A 16 -20.13 -5.61 -11.09
CA GLN A 16 -18.91 -4.81 -11.24
C GLN A 16 -18.82 -3.70 -10.18
N VAL A 17 -19.89 -2.92 -10.03
CA VAL A 17 -19.94 -1.83 -9.05
C VAL A 17 -19.92 -2.36 -7.62
N LYS A 18 -20.62 -3.47 -7.36
CA LYS A 18 -20.62 -4.12 -6.03
C LYS A 18 -19.22 -4.57 -5.62
N ILE A 19 -18.48 -5.14 -6.57
CA ILE A 19 -17.06 -5.48 -6.39
C ILE A 19 -16.27 -4.22 -6.06
N ILE A 20 -16.34 -3.15 -6.86
CA ILE A 20 -15.64 -1.88 -6.57
C ILE A 20 -15.89 -1.41 -5.14
N ILE A 21 -17.17 -1.34 -4.75
CA ILE A 21 -17.58 -0.85 -3.42
C ILE A 21 -16.96 -1.70 -2.31
N SER A 22 -16.87 -3.02 -2.52
CA SER A 22 -16.25 -3.93 -1.55
C SER A 22 -14.74 -3.73 -1.41
N VAL A 23 -14.05 -3.21 -2.43
CA VAL A 23 -12.60 -2.97 -2.40
C VAL A 23 -12.23 -1.57 -1.86
N ILE A 24 -13.12 -0.58 -1.94
CA ILE A 24 -12.86 0.79 -1.43
C ILE A 24 -12.25 0.81 -0.01
N PRO A 25 -12.74 0.03 0.98
CA PRO A 25 -12.15 0.01 2.32
C PRO A 25 -10.68 -0.46 2.34
N ILE A 26 -10.30 -1.39 1.47
CA ILE A 26 -8.91 -1.87 1.34
C ILE A 26 -8.02 -0.72 0.84
N PHE A 27 -8.46 0.04 -0.16
CA PHE A 27 -7.75 1.21 -0.68
C PHE A 27 -7.73 2.41 0.27
N ALA A 28 -8.76 2.56 1.10
CA ALA A 28 -8.75 3.58 2.14
C ALA A 28 -7.60 3.33 3.13
N CYS A 29 -7.29 2.06 3.43
CA CYS A 29 -6.18 1.70 4.31
C CYS A 29 -4.80 2.00 3.69
N THR A 30 -4.68 2.08 2.36
CA THR A 30 -3.41 2.46 1.71
C THR A 30 -3.15 3.97 1.76
N ILE A 31 -4.14 4.80 2.11
CA ILE A 31 -3.96 6.26 2.27
C ILE A 31 -2.94 6.55 3.36
N ILE A 32 -3.03 5.88 4.52
CA ILE A 32 -2.08 6.06 5.63
C ILE A 32 -0.68 5.60 5.25
N PHE A 33 -0.58 4.52 4.47
CA PHE A 33 0.70 4.07 3.92
C PHE A 33 1.34 5.15 3.02
N ASN A 34 0.55 5.75 2.14
CA ASN A 34 0.99 6.85 1.26
C ASN A 34 1.32 8.14 2.04
N THR A 35 0.65 8.40 3.16
CA THR A 35 1.03 9.47 4.10
C THR A 35 2.43 9.25 4.67
N ILE A 36 2.79 8.02 5.01
CA ILE A 36 4.13 7.68 5.50
C ILE A 36 5.18 7.83 4.39
N LEU A 37 4.85 7.38 3.17
CA LEU A 37 5.70 7.61 2.01
C LEU A 37 6.01 9.11 1.83
N ALA A 38 5.01 9.97 1.96
CA ALA A 38 5.21 11.42 1.87
C ALA A 38 6.21 11.93 2.91
N GLN A 39 6.16 11.45 4.16
CA GLN A 39 7.12 11.86 5.19
C GLN A 39 8.54 11.36 4.94
N LEU A 40 8.65 10.16 4.38
CA LEU A 40 9.93 9.58 4.02
C LEU A 40 10.60 10.36 2.87
N GLN A 41 9.81 11.01 2.00
CA GLN A 41 10.29 11.90 0.96
C GLN A 41 10.59 13.33 1.43
N THR A 42 9.97 13.78 2.54
CA THR A 42 10.10 15.15 3.05
C THR A 42 10.90 15.22 4.35
N PHE A 43 10.30 14.90 5.50
CA PHE A 43 10.94 15.03 6.80
C PHE A 43 12.17 14.14 6.96
N SER A 44 12.20 12.94 6.37
CA SER A 44 13.41 12.11 6.44
C SER A 44 14.58 12.71 5.66
N VAL A 45 14.30 13.50 4.61
CA VAL A 45 15.34 14.28 3.91
C VAL A 45 15.81 15.45 4.76
N GLN A 46 14.88 16.16 5.43
CA GLN A 46 15.24 17.22 6.38
C GLN A 46 16.06 16.65 7.55
N GLN A 47 15.66 15.50 8.10
CA GLN A 47 16.39 14.77 9.13
C GLN A 47 17.82 14.48 8.67
N GLY A 48 18.00 13.94 7.46
CA GLY A 48 19.32 13.68 6.90
C GLY A 48 20.15 14.94 6.65
N ARG A 49 19.53 16.11 6.44
CA ARG A 49 20.25 17.41 6.36
C ARG A 49 20.80 17.86 7.70
N ALA A 50 20.17 17.46 8.80
CA ALA A 50 20.61 17.74 10.17
C ALA A 50 21.55 16.66 10.73
N MET A 51 22.16 15.85 9.86
CA MET A 51 23.05 14.74 10.21
C MET A 51 24.40 14.87 9.52
N ASN A 52 25.39 14.10 10.00
CA ASN A 52 26.70 14.04 9.37
C ASN A 52 26.61 13.21 8.08
N THR A 53 26.70 13.91 6.95
CA THR A 53 26.62 13.35 5.60
C THR A 53 27.99 12.96 5.02
N ARG A 54 29.08 13.22 5.75
CA ARG A 54 30.43 12.99 5.28
C ARG A 54 30.75 11.49 5.28
N LEU A 55 30.97 10.93 4.09
CA LEU A 55 31.37 9.52 3.92
C LEU A 55 32.89 9.39 3.84
N THR A 56 33.53 10.34 3.15
CA THR A 56 35.00 10.43 3.01
C THR A 56 35.45 11.87 3.20
N THR A 57 36.74 12.15 3.11
CA THR A 57 37.25 13.52 3.27
C THR A 57 36.68 14.50 2.24
N SER A 58 36.35 14.02 1.04
CA SER A 58 35.85 14.82 -0.10
C SER A 58 34.39 14.54 -0.48
N PHE A 59 33.77 13.45 -0.01
CA PHE A 59 32.43 13.05 -0.45
C PHE A 59 31.39 13.19 0.66
N HIS A 60 30.31 13.90 0.33
CA HIS A 60 29.15 14.07 1.17
C HIS A 60 27.92 13.47 0.48
N VAL A 61 27.20 12.61 1.18
CA VAL A 61 25.97 11.99 0.66
C VAL A 61 24.86 13.04 0.65
N PRO A 62 24.24 13.33 -0.51
CA PRO A 62 23.08 14.22 -0.53
C PRO A 62 21.90 13.56 0.22
N PRO A 63 21.30 14.19 1.25
CA PRO A 63 20.20 13.57 2.00
C PRO A 63 19.01 13.16 1.12
N ALA A 64 18.75 13.89 0.04
CA ALA A 64 17.70 13.56 -0.92
C ALA A 64 17.95 12.23 -1.65
N SER A 65 19.21 11.79 -1.82
CA SER A 65 19.53 10.53 -2.49
C SER A 65 19.12 9.30 -1.65
N LEU A 66 18.81 9.48 -0.36
CA LEU A 66 18.29 8.40 0.48
C LEU A 66 16.95 7.86 -0.01
N GLN A 67 16.16 8.67 -0.73
CA GLN A 67 14.92 8.25 -1.37
C GLN A 67 15.13 7.17 -2.44
N ALA A 68 16.35 6.99 -2.95
CA ALA A 68 16.66 5.90 -3.87
C ALA A 68 16.70 4.52 -3.17
N VAL A 69 16.93 4.47 -1.85
CA VAL A 69 17.13 3.22 -1.11
C VAL A 69 15.93 2.27 -1.20
N PRO A 70 14.66 2.70 -0.99
CA PRO A 70 13.51 1.81 -1.12
C PRO A 70 13.33 1.30 -2.55
N TYR A 71 13.58 2.12 -3.56
CA TYR A 71 13.49 1.70 -4.96
C TYR A 71 14.57 0.67 -5.32
N ILE A 72 15.80 0.84 -4.86
CA ILE A 72 16.87 -0.16 -5.02
C ILE A 72 16.49 -1.45 -4.30
N MET A 73 15.94 -1.35 -3.09
CA MET A 73 15.44 -2.50 -2.34
C MET A 73 14.33 -3.22 -3.09
N LEU A 74 13.39 -2.52 -3.72
CA LEU A 74 12.34 -3.13 -4.55
C LEU A 74 12.92 -3.89 -5.73
N ILE A 75 13.88 -3.29 -6.46
CA ILE A 75 14.54 -3.92 -7.61
C ILE A 75 15.22 -5.23 -7.22
N VAL A 76 15.81 -5.30 -6.01
CA VAL A 76 16.49 -6.51 -5.52
C VAL A 76 15.52 -7.51 -4.89
N LEU A 77 14.59 -7.03 -4.05
CA LEU A 77 13.72 -7.88 -3.26
C LEU A 77 12.58 -8.50 -4.08
N VAL A 78 12.06 -7.83 -5.11
CA VAL A 78 10.99 -8.39 -5.95
C VAL A 78 11.45 -9.67 -6.67
N PRO A 79 12.61 -9.71 -7.37
CA PRO A 79 13.14 -10.96 -7.93
C PRO A 79 13.38 -12.03 -6.88
N VAL A 80 13.95 -11.68 -5.72
CA VAL A 80 14.17 -12.62 -4.61
C VAL A 80 12.85 -13.19 -4.09
N TYR A 81 11.82 -12.35 -3.99
CA TYR A 81 10.48 -12.76 -3.60
C TYR A 81 9.90 -13.78 -4.58
N GLU A 82 9.91 -13.47 -5.88
CA GLU A 82 9.36 -14.35 -6.91
C GLU A 82 10.14 -15.66 -7.06
N THR A 83 11.47 -15.62 -6.92
CA THR A 83 12.34 -16.80 -7.17
C THR A 83 12.56 -17.68 -5.95
N CYS A 84 12.59 -17.12 -4.75
CA CYS A 84 12.86 -17.87 -3.51
C CYS A 84 11.61 -18.03 -2.65
N PHE A 85 10.88 -16.93 -2.40
CA PHE A 85 9.78 -16.94 -1.44
C PHE A 85 8.52 -17.60 -2.01
N VAL A 86 8.10 -17.25 -3.23
CA VAL A 86 6.90 -17.83 -3.87
C VAL A 86 6.96 -19.36 -3.98
N PRO A 87 8.04 -20.00 -4.48
CA PRO A 87 8.08 -21.46 -4.57
C PRO A 87 8.15 -22.13 -3.20
N LEU A 88 8.82 -21.52 -2.22
CA LEU A 88 8.85 -22.04 -0.84
C LEU A 88 7.47 -21.95 -0.20
N ALA A 89 6.80 -20.81 -0.32
CA ALA A 89 5.47 -20.59 0.20
C ALA A 89 4.46 -21.53 -0.48
N ARG A 90 4.55 -21.74 -1.80
CA ARG A 90 3.71 -22.71 -2.52
C ARG A 90 3.89 -24.13 -2.00
N LYS A 91 5.13 -24.55 -1.67
CA LYS A 91 5.39 -25.87 -1.08
C LYS A 91 4.75 -26.04 0.31
N LEU A 92 4.67 -24.97 1.09
CA LEU A 92 4.13 -25.00 2.45
C LEU A 92 2.60 -24.84 2.50
N THR A 93 2.03 -23.95 1.69
CA THR A 93 0.60 -23.61 1.74
C THR A 93 -0.25 -24.28 0.68
N GLY A 94 0.37 -24.94 -0.32
CA GLY A 94 -0.34 -25.58 -1.43
C GLY A 94 -1.08 -24.63 -2.37
N THR A 95 -0.99 -23.31 -2.16
CA THR A 95 -1.67 -22.30 -2.97
C THR A 95 -0.75 -21.81 -4.10
N SER A 96 -1.31 -21.53 -5.29
CA SER A 96 -0.53 -21.11 -6.47
C SER A 96 0.41 -19.93 -6.22
N SER A 97 0.01 -18.98 -5.36
CA SER A 97 0.78 -17.79 -4.99
C SER A 97 1.46 -17.89 -3.62
N GLY A 98 1.34 -19.00 -2.90
CA GLY A 98 1.86 -19.15 -1.54
C GLY A 98 1.03 -18.40 -0.47
N ILE A 99 0.96 -17.07 -0.53
CA ILE A 99 0.23 -16.20 0.43
C ILE A 99 -0.85 -15.42 -0.31
N THR A 100 -2.01 -15.18 0.32
CA THR A 100 -3.10 -14.45 -0.33
C THR A 100 -2.75 -12.97 -0.56
N PRO A 101 -3.29 -12.30 -1.60
CA PRO A 101 -2.99 -10.89 -1.86
C PRO A 101 -3.33 -9.97 -0.67
N LEU A 102 -4.46 -10.21 0.01
CA LEU A 102 -4.85 -9.45 1.20
C LEU A 102 -3.86 -9.64 2.35
N GLN A 103 -3.37 -10.87 2.56
CA GLN A 103 -2.34 -11.10 3.58
C GLN A 103 -1.04 -10.35 3.26
N ARG A 104 -0.62 -10.31 1.98
CA ARG A 104 0.56 -9.55 1.54
C ARG A 104 0.38 -8.05 1.83
N ILE A 105 -0.77 -7.48 1.47
CA ILE A 105 -1.12 -6.08 1.79
C ILE A 105 -1.07 -5.85 3.31
N GLY A 106 -1.68 -6.73 4.10
CA GLY A 106 -1.67 -6.63 5.56
C GLY A 106 -0.26 -6.67 6.18
N VAL A 107 0.62 -7.56 5.69
CA VAL A 107 2.03 -7.62 6.11
C VAL A 107 2.74 -6.31 5.80
N GLY A 108 2.50 -5.74 4.61
CA GLY A 108 3.01 -4.43 4.24
C GLY A 108 2.53 -3.33 5.19
N LEU A 109 1.22 -3.19 5.37
CA LEU A 109 0.62 -2.19 6.26
C LEU A 109 1.04 -2.33 7.73
N PHE A 110 1.37 -3.54 8.19
CA PHE A 110 1.93 -3.76 9.52
C PHE A 110 3.42 -3.41 9.60
N ALA A 111 4.19 -3.81 8.59
CA ALA A 111 5.63 -3.56 8.53
C ALA A 111 5.95 -2.05 8.51
N VAL A 112 5.10 -1.23 7.89
CA VAL A 112 5.30 0.23 7.82
C VAL A 112 5.29 0.89 9.20
N THR A 113 4.58 0.31 10.18
CA THR A 113 4.59 0.78 11.57
C THR A 113 6.00 0.75 12.15
N PHE A 114 6.75 -0.32 11.90
CA PHE A 114 8.12 -0.45 12.40
C PHE A 114 9.09 0.52 11.72
N SER A 115 8.84 0.92 10.46
CA SER A 115 9.59 1.98 9.81
C SER A 115 9.43 3.32 10.55
N MET A 116 8.20 3.68 10.93
CA MET A 116 7.93 4.89 11.70
C MET A 116 8.46 4.82 13.14
N VAL A 117 8.39 3.65 13.78
CA VAL A 117 9.03 3.44 15.10
C VAL A 117 10.54 3.63 14.99
N ALA A 118 11.19 3.05 13.98
CA ALA A 118 12.61 3.24 13.75
C ALA A 118 12.93 4.73 13.55
N ALA A 119 12.16 5.43 12.71
CA ALA A 119 12.33 6.85 12.46
C ALA A 119 12.21 7.69 13.73
N ALA A 120 11.22 7.40 14.58
CA ALA A 120 11.02 8.08 15.85
C ALA A 120 12.20 7.87 16.83
N VAL A 121 12.71 6.64 16.94
CA VAL A 121 13.84 6.30 17.80
C VAL A 121 15.13 6.96 17.29
N ILE A 122 15.39 6.90 15.99
CA ILE A 122 16.56 7.50 15.36
C ILE A 122 16.52 9.02 15.53
N GLU A 123 15.36 9.65 15.33
CA GLU A 123 15.21 11.09 15.47
C GLU A 123 15.45 11.55 16.90
N ARG A 124 14.87 10.83 17.87
CA ARG A 124 15.12 11.08 19.29
C ARG A 124 16.62 11.01 19.60
N LYS A 125 17.29 9.96 19.13
CA LYS A 125 18.74 9.78 19.33
C LYS A 125 19.55 10.90 18.67
N ARG A 126 19.23 11.28 17.43
CA ARG A 126 19.88 12.37 16.69
C ARG A 126 19.80 13.67 17.50
N ARG A 127 18.60 14.00 17.97
CA ARG A 127 18.32 15.22 18.73
C ARG A 127 19.02 15.23 20.09
N GLU A 128 18.94 14.15 20.86
CA GLU A 128 19.62 14.03 22.18
C GLU A 128 21.14 14.18 22.01
N THR A 129 21.74 13.52 21.02
CA THR A 129 23.18 13.63 20.73
C THR A 129 23.59 15.07 20.44
N TYR A 130 22.82 15.78 19.60
CA TYR A 130 23.10 17.16 19.25
C TYR A 130 22.94 18.12 20.43
N VAL A 131 21.91 17.94 21.27
CA VAL A 131 21.67 18.79 22.44
C VAL A 131 22.74 18.58 23.52
N ASP A 132 23.15 17.34 23.76
CA ASP A 132 24.07 17.01 24.86
C ASP A 132 25.54 17.30 24.51
N SER A 133 25.93 17.09 23.25
CA SER A 133 27.35 17.13 22.83
C SER A 133 27.63 18.07 21.65
N GLY A 134 26.60 18.58 20.97
CA GLY A 134 26.76 19.32 19.71
C GLY A 134 27.18 18.44 18.52
N GLU A 135 27.30 17.13 18.69
CA GLU A 135 27.73 16.21 17.65
C GLU A 135 26.61 15.85 16.68
N LEU A 136 26.97 15.70 15.40
CA LEU A 136 26.07 15.30 14.34
C LEU A 136 26.09 13.77 14.17
N LEU A 137 24.93 13.12 14.33
CA LEU A 137 24.78 11.69 14.11
C LEU A 137 25.02 11.33 12.64
N SER A 138 25.68 10.20 12.37
CA SER A 138 25.96 9.76 10.99
C SER A 138 24.68 9.43 10.22
N ILE A 139 24.60 9.87 8.96
CA ILE A 139 23.45 9.64 8.06
C ILE A 139 23.05 8.16 7.91
N PHE A 140 23.98 7.22 8.12
CA PHE A 140 23.69 5.79 8.05
C PHE A 140 22.69 5.32 9.10
N TRP A 141 22.53 6.04 10.21
CA TRP A 141 21.53 5.70 11.23
C TRP A 141 20.10 5.80 10.71
N ILE A 142 19.85 6.51 9.62
CA ILE A 142 18.54 6.58 8.95
C ILE A 142 18.19 5.27 8.20
N ALA A 143 19.19 4.46 7.82
CA ALA A 143 18.98 3.29 6.98
C ALA A 143 17.85 2.33 7.45
N PRO A 144 17.70 2.00 8.75
CA PRO A 144 16.64 1.10 9.21
C PRO A 144 15.24 1.53 8.79
N GLN A 145 14.91 2.82 8.85
CA GLN A 145 13.56 3.30 8.50
C GLN A 145 13.27 3.11 7.00
N PHE A 146 14.26 3.33 6.14
CA PHE A 146 14.15 3.15 4.69
C PHE A 146 14.14 1.67 4.28
N LEU A 147 14.94 0.82 4.93
CA LEU A 147 14.97 -0.62 4.64
C LEU A 147 13.64 -1.29 5.02
N ILE A 148 13.11 -0.99 6.20
CA ILE A 148 11.82 -1.52 6.65
C ILE A 148 10.70 -1.01 5.76
N PHE A 149 10.72 0.28 5.39
CA PHE A 149 9.76 0.84 4.46
C PHE A 149 9.80 0.15 3.09
N GLY A 150 10.98 -0.08 2.52
CA GLY A 150 11.12 -0.77 1.22
C GLY A 150 10.57 -2.20 1.23
N VAL A 151 10.79 -2.96 2.31
CA VAL A 151 10.19 -4.30 2.48
C VAL A 151 8.66 -4.19 2.57
N SER A 152 8.16 -3.25 3.36
CA SER A 152 6.74 -2.99 3.54
C SER A 152 6.05 -2.56 2.24
N GLU A 153 6.69 -1.71 1.45
CA GLU A 153 6.25 -1.26 0.13
C GLU A 153 6.20 -2.42 -0.85
N MET A 154 7.22 -3.29 -0.86
CA MET A 154 7.23 -4.49 -1.71
C MET A 154 5.99 -5.37 -1.47
N PHE A 155 5.74 -5.73 -0.20
CA PHE A 155 4.59 -6.59 0.14
C PHE A 155 3.26 -5.93 -0.22
N THR A 156 3.13 -4.62 0.02
CA THR A 156 1.92 -3.86 -0.32
C THR A 156 1.71 -3.79 -1.84
N ALA A 157 2.75 -3.43 -2.60
CA ALA A 157 2.68 -3.27 -4.05
C ALA A 157 2.41 -4.60 -4.75
N VAL A 158 3.14 -5.66 -4.41
CA VAL A 158 2.93 -7.01 -4.97
C VAL A 158 1.53 -7.52 -4.60
N GLY A 159 1.09 -7.29 -3.36
CA GLY A 159 -0.26 -7.65 -2.90
C GLY A 159 -1.37 -6.92 -3.66
N LEU A 160 -1.24 -5.61 -3.90
CA LEU A 160 -2.19 -4.83 -4.67
C LEU A 160 -2.24 -5.26 -6.14
N ILE A 161 -1.09 -5.45 -6.78
CA ILE A 161 -1.00 -5.88 -8.19
C ILE A 161 -1.67 -7.24 -8.37
N GLU A 162 -1.36 -8.23 -7.52
CA GLU A 162 -1.99 -9.55 -7.61
C GLU A 162 -3.49 -9.49 -7.30
N PHE A 163 -3.89 -8.65 -6.35
CA PHE A 163 -5.29 -8.40 -6.05
C PHE A 163 -6.03 -7.83 -7.29
N PHE A 164 -5.44 -6.88 -8.01
CA PHE A 164 -6.02 -6.32 -9.24
C PHE A 164 -6.15 -7.36 -10.35
N TYR A 165 -5.12 -8.19 -10.53
CA TYR A 165 -5.19 -9.27 -11.51
C TYR A 165 -6.27 -10.29 -11.20
N LYS A 166 -6.52 -10.61 -9.92
CA LYS A 166 -7.60 -11.54 -9.53
C LYS A 166 -8.99 -10.95 -9.63
N GLN A 167 -9.13 -9.64 -9.52
CA GLN A 167 -10.42 -8.96 -9.59
C GLN A 167 -10.90 -8.73 -11.04
N SER A 168 -10.40 -9.50 -12.03
CA SER A 168 -10.60 -9.26 -13.46
C SER A 168 -12.05 -9.47 -13.92
N LEU A 169 -12.89 -8.48 -13.67
CA LEU A 169 -13.99 -8.16 -14.58
C LEU A 169 -13.39 -7.41 -15.77
N ALA A 170 -13.72 -7.87 -16.98
CA ALA A 170 -13.24 -7.26 -18.22
C ALA A 170 -13.50 -5.74 -18.23
N GLY A 171 -12.45 -4.94 -18.46
CA GLY A 171 -12.53 -3.49 -18.64
C GLY A 171 -12.28 -2.60 -17.41
N MET A 172 -12.10 -3.16 -16.19
CA MET A 172 -12.03 -2.33 -14.95
C MET A 172 -10.62 -1.97 -14.45
N GLN A 173 -9.56 -2.45 -15.12
CA GLN A 173 -8.17 -2.24 -14.68
C GLN A 173 -7.80 -0.76 -14.57
N SER A 174 -8.20 0.06 -15.56
CA SER A 174 -7.96 1.51 -15.55
C SER A 174 -8.57 2.19 -14.33
N PHE A 175 -9.73 1.73 -13.85
CA PHE A 175 -10.39 2.28 -12.67
C PHE A 175 -9.64 1.93 -11.37
N LEU A 176 -9.18 0.69 -11.22
CA LEU A 176 -8.37 0.28 -10.07
C LEU A 176 -7.02 1.01 -10.01
N THR A 177 -6.39 1.21 -11.16
CA THR A 177 -5.18 2.04 -11.29
C THR A 177 -5.46 3.49 -10.89
N ALA A 178 -6.55 4.09 -11.40
CA ALA A 178 -6.95 5.45 -11.01
C ALA A 178 -7.20 5.55 -9.49
N MET A 179 -7.88 4.56 -8.89
CA MET A 179 -8.12 4.52 -7.45
C MET A 179 -6.81 4.46 -6.65
N THR A 180 -5.79 3.73 -7.14
CA THR A 180 -4.45 3.70 -6.53
C THR A 180 -3.83 5.09 -6.51
N TYR A 181 -3.86 5.80 -7.64
CA TYR A 181 -3.35 7.18 -7.71
C TYR A 181 -4.16 8.15 -6.85
N CYS A 182 -5.48 7.98 -6.76
CA CYS A 182 -6.30 8.74 -5.81
C CYS A 182 -5.86 8.50 -4.36
N SER A 183 -5.57 7.24 -3.99
CA SER A 183 -5.05 6.89 -2.67
C SER A 183 -3.70 7.55 -2.39
N TYR A 184 -2.81 7.63 -3.39
CA TYR A 184 -1.57 8.42 -3.30
C TYR A 184 -1.87 9.88 -3.01
N SER A 185 -2.69 10.53 -3.83
CA SER A 185 -3.05 11.94 -3.66
C SER A 185 -3.65 12.23 -2.27
N PHE A 186 -4.59 11.40 -1.82
CA PHE A 186 -5.16 11.54 -0.48
C PHE A 186 -4.13 11.33 0.63
N GLY A 187 -3.18 10.41 0.45
CA GLY A 187 -2.09 10.20 1.41
C GLY A 187 -1.20 11.45 1.57
N PHE A 188 -0.87 12.10 0.46
CA PHE A 188 -0.08 13.35 0.46
C PHE A 188 -0.87 14.54 1.00
N TYR A 189 -2.16 14.65 0.69
CA TYR A 189 -3.01 15.69 1.30
C TYR A 189 -3.16 15.47 2.80
N LEU A 190 -3.36 14.24 3.24
CA LEU A 190 -3.44 13.89 4.65
C LEU A 190 -2.11 14.18 5.37
N SER A 191 -0.97 13.95 4.72
CA SER A 191 0.34 14.37 5.25
C SER A 191 0.37 15.87 5.56
N SER A 192 0.03 16.72 4.60
CA SER A 192 -0.01 18.18 4.79
C SER A 192 -1.00 18.61 5.87
N LEU A 193 -2.18 17.97 5.92
CA LEU A 193 -3.19 18.22 6.95
C LEU A 193 -2.71 17.82 8.35
N LEU A 194 -2.06 16.66 8.49
CA LEU A 194 -1.52 16.19 9.76
C LEU A 194 -0.45 17.13 10.30
N VAL A 195 0.48 17.59 9.45
CA VAL A 195 1.50 18.57 9.84
C VAL A 195 0.84 19.86 10.34
N SER A 196 -0.13 20.39 9.59
CA SER A 196 -0.85 21.60 9.95
C SER A 196 -1.63 21.45 11.27
N LEU A 197 -2.29 20.31 11.46
CA LEU A 197 -3.08 20.01 12.65
C LEU A 197 -2.19 19.85 13.89
N VAL A 198 -1.09 19.12 13.77
CA VAL A 198 -0.12 18.92 14.84
C VAL A 198 0.49 20.24 15.29
N ASN A 199 0.86 21.11 14.35
CA ASN A 199 1.35 22.45 14.67
C ASN A 199 0.30 23.28 15.39
N LYS A 200 -0.94 23.29 14.90
CA LYS A 200 -2.05 24.03 15.54
C LYS A 200 -2.39 23.52 16.95
N ILE A 201 -2.41 22.20 17.15
CA ILE A 201 -2.75 21.60 18.46
C ILE A 201 -1.62 21.81 19.47
N THR A 202 -0.37 21.75 19.00
CA THR A 202 0.77 21.80 19.91
C THR A 202 1.31 23.21 20.15
N SER A 203 0.98 24.16 19.29
CA SER A 203 1.28 25.57 19.53
C SER A 203 0.52 26.06 20.75
N SER A 204 1.23 26.69 21.68
CA SER A 204 0.67 27.39 22.84
C SER A 204 1.16 28.83 22.85
N SER A 205 0.52 29.70 23.63
CA SER A 205 0.87 31.12 23.72
C SER A 205 2.33 31.42 24.13
N SER A 206 3.08 30.43 24.63
CA SER A 206 4.49 30.54 25.00
C SER A 206 5.41 29.50 24.35
N ARG A 207 4.90 28.60 23.50
CA ARG A 207 5.70 27.53 22.87
C ARG A 207 5.21 27.24 21.45
N ASP A 208 6.13 27.25 20.50
CA ASP A 208 5.86 26.84 19.14
C ASP A 208 5.43 25.36 19.05
N GLY A 209 4.63 25.03 18.04
CA GLY A 209 4.18 23.66 17.77
C GLY A 209 5.33 22.73 17.34
N TRP A 210 5.07 21.42 17.30
CA TRP A 210 6.14 20.41 17.12
C TRP A 210 6.97 20.53 15.83
N LEU A 211 6.44 21.13 14.77
CA LEU A 211 7.05 21.25 13.44
C LEU A 211 6.98 22.69 12.92
N SER A 212 7.11 23.67 13.81
CA SER A 212 6.83 25.09 13.48
C SER A 212 8.09 25.85 13.09
N ASP A 213 9.21 25.47 13.69
CA ASP A 213 10.50 26.06 13.39
C ASP A 213 11.05 25.34 12.16
N ASN A 214 11.62 26.07 11.20
CA ASN A 214 12.36 25.43 10.10
C ASN A 214 13.72 24.86 10.58
N ASP A 215 13.81 24.46 11.86
CA ASP A 215 14.98 23.96 12.58
C ASP A 215 14.62 22.68 13.34
N LEU A 216 15.00 21.54 12.76
CA LEU A 216 14.76 20.21 13.32
C LEU A 216 15.40 19.98 14.70
N ASN A 217 16.39 20.79 15.11
CA ASN A 217 16.99 20.63 16.42
C ASN A 217 16.07 21.14 17.54
N LYS A 218 15.18 22.08 17.22
CA LYS A 218 14.19 22.64 18.14
C LYS A 218 12.86 21.92 18.06
N ASP A 219 12.49 21.50 16.85
CA ASP A 219 11.29 20.71 16.60
C ASP A 219 11.31 19.35 17.30
N ARG A 220 10.10 18.79 17.42
CA ARG A 220 9.84 17.47 18.01
C ARG A 220 9.34 16.50 16.95
N LEU A 221 10.15 16.33 15.91
CA LEU A 221 9.90 15.38 14.82
C LEU A 221 9.78 13.94 15.33
N ASP A 222 10.45 13.60 16.44
CA ASP A 222 10.32 12.33 17.14
C ASP A 222 8.87 12.03 17.55
N PHE A 223 8.15 13.01 18.08
CA PHE A 223 6.74 12.86 18.46
C PHE A 223 5.81 12.75 17.25
N PHE A 224 6.12 13.46 16.16
CA PHE A 224 5.37 13.33 14.93
C PHE A 224 5.52 11.91 14.32
N TYR A 225 6.72 11.33 14.35
CA TYR A 225 6.92 9.94 13.92
C TYR A 225 6.23 8.93 14.84
N TRP A 226 6.19 9.15 16.16
CA TRP A 226 5.40 8.32 17.07
C TRP A 226 3.89 8.40 16.79
N LEU A 227 3.37 9.59 16.48
CA LEU A 227 1.98 9.77 16.05
C LEU A 227 1.67 8.95 14.80
N LEU A 228 2.55 8.99 13.80
CA LEU A 228 2.39 8.22 12.56
C LEU A 228 2.53 6.71 12.79
N ALA A 229 3.41 6.28 13.70
CA ALA A 229 3.49 4.90 14.12
C ALA A 229 2.16 4.42 14.72
N ALA A 230 1.59 5.19 15.66
CA ALA A 230 0.28 4.87 16.25
C ALA A 230 -0.85 4.87 15.20
N LEU A 231 -0.87 5.86 14.30
CA LEU A 231 -1.85 5.94 13.22
C LEU A 231 -1.74 4.76 12.25
N SER A 232 -0.52 4.34 11.92
CA SER A 232 -0.27 3.18 11.06
C SER A 232 -0.72 1.87 11.70
N LEU A 233 -0.51 1.72 13.01
CA LEU A 233 -0.98 0.54 13.75
C LEU A 233 -2.50 0.49 13.78
N LEU A 234 -3.16 1.62 14.07
CA LEU A 234 -4.62 1.72 14.04
C LEU A 234 -5.17 1.44 12.64
N ASN A 235 -4.49 1.90 11.60
CA ASN A 235 -4.82 1.62 10.20
C ASN A 235 -4.71 0.11 9.89
N PHE A 236 -3.66 -0.56 10.36
CA PHE A 236 -3.52 -2.01 10.22
C PHE A 236 -4.66 -2.76 10.94
N LEU A 237 -5.03 -2.35 12.15
CA LEU A 237 -6.17 -2.96 12.87
C LEU A 237 -7.49 -2.76 12.11
N SER A 238 -7.70 -1.55 11.56
CA SER A 238 -8.86 -1.24 10.71
C SER A 238 -8.87 -2.10 9.45
N TYR A 239 -7.70 -2.29 8.81
CA TYR A 239 -7.52 -3.18 7.68
C TYR A 239 -7.88 -4.63 8.00
N LEU A 240 -7.52 -5.15 9.18
CA LEU A 240 -7.91 -6.49 9.61
C LEU A 240 -9.44 -6.65 9.72
N LEU A 241 -10.14 -5.62 10.20
CA LEU A 241 -11.61 -5.62 10.24
C LEU A 241 -12.21 -5.58 8.84
N CYS A 242 -11.72 -4.69 7.98
CA CYS A 242 -12.18 -4.55 6.59
C CYS A 242 -11.93 -5.82 5.77
N SER A 243 -10.74 -6.43 5.89
CA SER A 243 -10.38 -7.66 5.18
C SER A 243 -11.23 -8.85 5.63
N ARG A 244 -11.51 -8.99 6.94
CA ARG A 244 -12.43 -10.01 7.44
C ARG A 244 -13.85 -9.81 6.91
N TRP A 245 -14.35 -8.58 6.92
CA TRP A 245 -15.68 -8.27 6.38
C TRP A 245 -15.77 -8.52 4.88
N TYR A 246 -14.73 -8.17 4.12
CA TYR A 246 -14.62 -8.45 2.69
C TYR A 246 -14.67 -9.96 2.41
N CYS A 247 -13.85 -10.78 3.09
CA CYS A 247 -13.87 -12.23 2.92
C CYS A 247 -15.23 -12.85 3.31
N SER A 248 -15.86 -12.38 4.39
CA SER A 248 -17.19 -12.85 4.80
C SER A 248 -18.28 -12.51 3.77
N SER A 249 -18.21 -11.32 3.16
CA SER A 249 -19.18 -10.86 2.16
C SER A 249 -19.03 -11.60 0.83
N GLN A 250 -17.87 -12.21 0.58
CA GLN A 250 -17.60 -13.03 -0.60
C GLN A 250 -18.02 -14.50 -0.41
N SER A 251 -18.30 -14.91 0.83
CA SER A 251 -18.70 -16.29 1.21
C SER A 251 -20.21 -16.67 1.11
N PRO A 252 -21.19 -15.84 0.71
CA PRO A 252 -22.60 -16.25 0.72
C PRO A 252 -23.14 -16.83 -0.60
N SER A 253 -22.41 -17.72 -1.28
CA SER A 253 -22.94 -18.46 -2.45
C SER A 253 -22.45 -19.90 -2.61
N ALA A 254 -21.81 -20.49 -1.60
CA ALA A 254 -21.36 -21.90 -1.64
C ALA A 254 -22.32 -22.89 -0.94
N ASP A 255 -23.26 -22.42 -0.12
CA ASP A 255 -24.14 -23.28 0.70
C ASP A 255 -25.63 -23.17 0.31
N LEU A 256 -25.95 -23.39 -0.97
CA LEU A 256 -27.30 -23.79 -1.33
C LEU A 256 -27.39 -25.32 -1.22
N PRO A 257 -28.27 -25.89 -0.37
CA PRO A 257 -28.48 -27.33 -0.35
C PRO A 257 -28.97 -27.78 -1.74
N PRO A 258 -28.61 -29.01 -2.20
CA PRO A 258 -29.14 -29.53 -3.44
C PRO A 258 -30.66 -29.53 -3.35
N GLY A 259 -31.31 -28.77 -4.23
CA GLY A 259 -32.75 -28.78 -4.39
C GLY A 259 -33.21 -30.22 -4.66
N PRO A 260 -34.41 -30.61 -4.21
CA PRO A 260 -34.89 -31.98 -4.31
C PRO A 260 -35.38 -32.26 -5.73
N HIS A 261 -34.46 -32.34 -6.69
CA HIS A 261 -34.70 -32.90 -8.01
C HIS A 261 -33.40 -33.55 -8.51
N GLY A 262 -33.12 -34.73 -7.98
CA GLY A 262 -32.41 -35.74 -8.74
C GLY A 262 -33.41 -36.43 -9.66
N GLU A 263 -33.16 -36.38 -10.96
CA GLU A 263 -33.09 -37.55 -11.85
C GLU A 263 -32.97 -37.10 -13.32
N ASP A 264 -31.92 -37.64 -13.95
CA ASP A 264 -31.81 -38.06 -15.35
C ASP A 264 -32.06 -37.08 -16.50
N ILE A 265 -30.98 -36.55 -17.09
CA ILE A 265 -30.79 -36.52 -18.56
C ILE A 265 -29.29 -36.67 -18.90
N ASN A 266 -28.79 -37.90 -18.86
CA ASN A 266 -27.64 -38.32 -19.68
C ASN A 266 -28.20 -39.22 -20.79
N HIS A 267 -28.61 -38.64 -21.90
CA HIS A 267 -28.67 -39.25 -23.24
C HIS A 267 -29.25 -38.22 -24.21
N LEU A 268 -28.42 -37.73 -25.14
CA LEU A 268 -28.74 -37.55 -26.56
C LEU A 268 -27.50 -36.97 -27.25
N ASP A 269 -26.77 -37.88 -27.90
CA ASP A 269 -25.87 -37.58 -29.02
C ASP A 269 -26.59 -36.73 -30.08
N PHE A 270 -25.88 -35.82 -30.74
CA PHE A 270 -25.85 -35.75 -32.20
C PHE A 270 -24.70 -34.85 -32.71
N THR A 271 -23.69 -35.49 -33.29
CA THR A 271 -22.74 -34.91 -34.24
C THR A 271 -23.39 -34.44 -35.54
N SER A 272 -22.78 -33.43 -36.18
CA SER A 272 -22.87 -33.06 -37.62
C SER A 272 -24.08 -32.17 -37.98
N SER A 273 -23.97 -31.04 -38.69
CA SER A 273 -23.13 -30.81 -39.87
C SER A 273 -23.11 -29.33 -40.32
N LYS A 274 -21.93 -28.93 -40.83
CA LYS A 274 -21.62 -28.07 -42.01
C LYS A 274 -21.90 -26.55 -41.95
N HIS A 275 -20.86 -25.71 -42.05
CA HIS A 275 -20.08 -25.29 -43.24
C HIS A 275 -20.90 -24.56 -44.31
N VAL A 276 -20.71 -23.23 -44.42
CA VAL A 276 -20.66 -22.36 -45.63
C VAL A 276 -20.16 -20.99 -45.11
N ALA A 277 -19.19 -20.25 -45.66
CA ALA A 277 -18.13 -20.43 -46.63
C ALA A 277 -17.19 -19.22 -46.43
N ALA A 278 -15.91 -19.40 -46.73
CA ALA A 278 -14.96 -18.30 -46.88
C ALA A 278 -14.89 -17.91 -48.37
N ASP A 279 -14.83 -16.59 -48.58
CA ASP A 279 -14.08 -15.86 -49.60
C ASP A 279 -14.62 -15.68 -51.04
N GLN A 280 -14.11 -14.60 -51.65
CA GLN A 280 -14.35 -13.95 -52.97
C GLN A 280 -15.32 -12.76 -52.93
N ASP A 281 -15.03 -11.59 -53.52
CA ASP A 281 -13.86 -11.04 -54.20
C ASP A 281 -14.12 -9.52 -54.35
N ILE A 282 -13.04 -8.74 -54.38
CA ILE A 282 -12.76 -7.48 -55.10
C ILE A 282 -13.94 -6.65 -55.69
N LEU A 283 -13.86 -5.33 -55.43
CA LEU A 283 -14.60 -4.13 -55.92
C LEU A 283 -15.83 -3.67 -55.13
#